data_AF-A0A1C4J7L6-F1
#
_entry.id   AF-A0A1C4J7L6-F1
#
_cell.length_a   1.000
_cell.length_b   1.000
_cell.length_c   1.000
_cell.angle_alpha   90.00
_cell.angle_beta   90.00
_cell.angle_gamma   90.00
#
_symmetry.space_group_name_H-M   'P 1'
#
loop_
_entity.id
_entity.type
_entity.pdbx_description
1 polymer ?
#
loop_
_entity_poly.entity_id
_entity_poly.type
_entity_poly.pdbx_seq_one_letter_code
_entity_poly.pdbx_strand_id
1 'polypeptide(L)'
;MPNGPEPGTTTYAERTLRLAGRTGSAAPQPLPQPWPRWFAPARGVLGAAVFALGGAPWPARAGDLTGALLCVLAAAFVVVHYVAVRRSRVLAWPGDGGGTWERLTPTLVQAALYGAGWLLAPPLGRTAGALASGALLGATLWTQTALHDARARAARRAADAG
;
A
#
# COMPACT_ATOMS: atom_id res chain seq x y z
N MET A 1 6.31 -19.75 -45.41
CA MET A 1 6.49 -19.90 -43.95
C MET A 1 6.33 -18.53 -43.31
N PRO A 2 5.53 -18.38 -42.24
CA PRO A 2 5.19 -17.09 -41.67
C PRO A 2 6.29 -16.55 -40.74
N ASN A 3 6.37 -15.22 -40.70
CA ASN A 3 7.38 -14.36 -40.09
C ASN A 3 7.78 -14.76 -38.66
N GLY A 4 9.09 -14.97 -38.44
CA GLY A 4 9.66 -15.05 -37.09
C GLY A 4 9.56 -13.70 -36.36
N PRO A 5 9.38 -13.67 -35.03
CA PRO A 5 9.25 -12.44 -34.27
C PRO A 5 10.56 -11.65 -34.27
N GLU A 6 10.47 -10.33 -34.47
CA GLU A 6 11.62 -9.43 -34.56
C GLU A 6 12.48 -9.41 -33.27
N PRO A 7 13.82 -9.49 -33.39
CA PRO A 7 14.73 -9.43 -32.26
C PRO A 7 14.96 -7.98 -31.83
N GLY A 8 14.08 -7.44 -30.98
CA GLY A 8 14.27 -6.05 -30.50
C GLY A 8 13.54 -5.65 -29.21
N THR A 9 12.55 -6.41 -28.73
CA THR A 9 11.69 -5.97 -27.63
C THR A 9 12.04 -6.55 -26.26
N THR A 10 12.93 -7.53 -26.18
CA THR A 10 13.33 -8.17 -24.91
C THR A 10 14.53 -7.48 -24.24
N THR A 11 15.26 -6.62 -24.93
CA THR A 11 16.57 -6.15 -24.48
C THR A 11 16.51 -5.08 -23.39
N TYR A 12 15.45 -4.28 -23.29
CA TYR A 12 15.35 -3.22 -22.27
C TYR A 12 14.96 -3.81 -20.90
N ALA A 13 13.94 -4.67 -20.85
CA ALA A 13 13.48 -5.32 -19.63
C ALA A 13 14.55 -6.26 -19.05
N GLU A 14 15.25 -7.00 -19.92
CA GLU A 14 16.31 -7.89 -19.49
C GLU A 14 17.56 -7.12 -19.01
N ARG A 15 17.84 -5.96 -19.61
CA ARG A 15 18.95 -5.08 -19.21
C ARG A 15 18.65 -4.31 -17.92
N THR A 16 17.39 -3.91 -17.68
CA THR A 16 16.96 -3.34 -16.38
C THR A 16 16.96 -4.39 -15.28
N LEU A 17 16.52 -5.62 -15.55
CA LEU A 17 16.60 -6.74 -14.59
C LEU A 17 18.05 -7.15 -14.29
N ARG A 18 18.93 -7.20 -15.29
CA ARG A 18 20.36 -7.48 -15.06
C ARG A 18 21.06 -6.36 -14.28
N LEU A 19 20.70 -5.10 -14.50
CA LEU A 19 21.19 -3.99 -13.68
C LEU A 19 20.71 -4.12 -12.23
N ALA A 20 19.43 -4.41 -12.02
CA ALA A 20 18.84 -4.61 -10.69
C ALA A 20 19.48 -5.80 -9.94
N GLY A 21 19.74 -6.91 -10.64
CA GLY A 21 20.42 -8.08 -10.08
C GLY A 21 21.89 -7.83 -9.73
N ARG A 22 22.58 -6.95 -10.48
CA ARG A 22 23.99 -6.61 -10.23
C ARG A 22 24.17 -5.60 -9.09
N THR A 23 23.15 -4.79 -8.79
CA THR A 23 23.15 -3.90 -7.62
C THR A 23 22.89 -4.62 -6.28
N GLY A 24 22.42 -5.87 -6.31
CA GLY A 24 22.05 -6.63 -5.11
C GLY A 24 23.21 -7.28 -4.34
N SER A 25 24.40 -7.41 -4.92
CA SER A 25 25.46 -8.27 -4.35
C SER A 25 26.70 -7.58 -3.79
N ALA A 26 26.86 -6.25 -3.92
CA ALA A 26 28.06 -5.57 -3.42
C ALA A 26 27.88 -4.10 -3.00
N ALA A 27 26.67 -3.52 -3.14
CA ALA A 27 26.43 -2.16 -2.65
C ALA A 27 26.06 -2.20 -1.16
N PRO A 28 26.60 -1.29 -0.32
CA PRO A 28 26.06 -1.07 1.03
C PRO A 28 24.54 -0.92 0.91
N GLN A 29 23.77 -1.78 1.58
CA GLN A 29 22.32 -1.67 1.53
C GLN A 29 21.94 -0.24 1.92
N PRO A 30 21.25 0.52 1.05
CA PRO A 30 20.86 1.88 1.38
C PRO A 30 20.00 1.84 2.64
N LEU A 31 20.40 2.56 3.69
CA LEU A 31 19.62 2.61 4.92
C LEU A 31 18.17 2.98 4.60
N PRO A 32 17.17 2.26 5.15
CA PRO A 32 15.76 2.56 4.92
C PRO A 32 15.48 4.05 5.14
N GLN A 33 14.85 4.72 4.15
CA GLN A 33 14.49 6.12 4.31
C GLN A 33 13.18 6.22 5.11
N PRO A 34 13.14 7.08 6.13
CA PRO A 34 11.90 7.33 6.86
C PRO A 34 10.86 7.95 5.94
N TRP A 35 9.60 7.65 6.22
CA TRP A 35 8.49 8.28 5.51
C TRP A 35 8.29 9.71 6.04
N PRO A 36 7.67 10.61 5.25
CA PRO A 36 7.21 11.89 5.77
C PRO A 36 6.27 11.67 6.97
N ARG A 37 6.42 12.45 8.05
CA ARG A 37 5.67 12.26 9.30
C ARG A 37 4.14 12.28 9.13
N TRP A 38 3.65 13.01 8.13
CA TRP A 38 2.23 13.12 7.80
C TRP A 38 1.69 11.92 6.99
N PHE A 39 2.56 11.10 6.41
CA PHE A 39 2.14 10.05 5.47
C PHE A 39 1.39 8.91 6.17
N ALA A 40 1.85 8.46 7.33
CA ALA A 40 1.21 7.40 8.08
C ALA A 40 -0.25 7.72 8.46
N PRO A 41 -0.55 8.88 9.10
CA PRO A 41 -1.94 9.24 9.38
C PRO A 41 -2.73 9.54 8.09
N ALA A 42 -2.15 10.20 7.08
CA ALA A 42 -2.86 10.49 5.83
C ALA A 42 -3.28 9.21 5.10
N ARG A 43 -2.39 8.22 5.01
CA ARG A 43 -2.67 6.91 4.41
C ARG A 43 -3.75 6.16 5.18
N GLY A 44 -3.72 6.21 6.51
CA GLY A 44 -4.72 5.58 7.36
C GLY A 44 -6.11 6.19 7.18
N VAL A 45 -6.21 7.52 7.23
CA VAL A 45 -7.49 8.25 7.09
C VAL A 45 -8.08 8.10 5.70
N LEU A 46 -7.27 8.27 4.65
CA LEU A 46 -7.73 8.10 3.27
C LEU A 46 -8.13 6.64 3.00
N GLY A 47 -7.36 5.68 3.51
CA GLY A 47 -7.74 4.26 3.45
C GLY A 47 -9.07 3.99 4.14
N ALA A 48 -9.24 4.46 5.38
CA ALA A 48 -10.50 4.30 6.11
C ALA A 48 -11.69 4.88 5.34
N ALA A 49 -11.54 6.08 4.79
CA ALA A 49 -12.59 6.74 4.02
C ALA A 49 -12.94 5.95 2.76
N VAL A 50 -11.96 5.48 1.98
CA VAL A 50 -12.17 4.67 0.77
C VAL A 50 -12.89 3.36 1.10
N PHE A 51 -12.46 2.63 2.13
CA PHE A 51 -13.07 1.34 2.48
C PHE A 51 -14.45 1.48 3.13
N ALA A 52 -14.66 2.50 3.95
CA ALA A 52 -15.97 2.80 4.52
C ALA A 52 -16.98 3.21 3.44
N LEU A 53 -16.57 4.10 2.52
CA LEU A 53 -17.44 4.50 1.40
C LEU A 53 -17.68 3.35 0.43
N GLY A 54 -16.67 2.56 0.10
CA GLY A 54 -16.81 1.44 -0.84
C GLY A 54 -17.65 0.29 -0.30
N GLY A 55 -17.67 0.07 1.02
CA GLY A 55 -18.40 -1.05 1.65
C GLY A 55 -19.84 -0.73 2.04
N ALA A 56 -20.24 0.54 2.14
CA ALA A 56 -21.57 0.91 2.63
C ALA A 56 -22.64 0.78 1.52
N PRO A 57 -23.84 0.26 1.84
CA PRO A 57 -24.93 0.17 0.87
C PRO A 57 -25.65 1.53 0.76
N TRP A 58 -25.16 2.38 -0.15
CA TRP A 58 -25.74 3.70 -0.37
C TRP A 58 -27.07 3.63 -1.13
N PRO A 59 -28.05 4.49 -0.78
CA PRO A 59 -29.27 4.61 -1.58
C PRO A 59 -28.95 5.17 -2.96
N ALA A 60 -29.71 4.77 -3.99
CA ALA A 60 -29.44 5.13 -5.39
C ALA A 60 -29.29 6.66 -5.62
N ARG A 61 -30.07 7.49 -4.90
CA ARG A 61 -29.95 8.95 -4.95
C ARG A 61 -28.61 9.50 -4.47
N ALA A 62 -27.91 8.77 -3.62
CA ALA A 62 -26.56 9.10 -3.15
C ALA A 62 -25.48 8.32 -3.91
N GLY A 63 -25.84 7.35 -4.76
CA GLY A 63 -24.91 6.47 -5.47
C GLY A 63 -23.93 7.23 -6.35
N ASP A 64 -24.41 8.19 -7.13
CA ASP A 64 -23.54 8.96 -8.04
C ASP A 64 -22.58 9.89 -7.27
N LEU A 65 -23.08 10.56 -6.22
CA LEU A 65 -22.26 11.44 -5.37
C LEU A 65 -21.23 10.66 -4.55
N THR A 66 -21.62 9.52 -3.99
CA THR A 66 -20.71 8.63 -3.23
C THR A 66 -19.69 7.99 -4.15
N GLY A 67 -20.07 7.60 -5.37
CA GLY A 67 -19.16 7.13 -6.41
C GLY A 67 -18.13 8.19 -6.80
N ALA A 68 -18.57 9.41 -7.08
CA ALA A 68 -17.68 10.53 -7.39
C ALA A 68 -16.72 10.83 -6.22
N LEU A 69 -17.24 10.86 -4.98
CA LEU A 69 -16.43 11.07 -3.80
C LEU A 69 -15.42 9.93 -3.59
N LEU A 70 -15.81 8.68 -3.83
CA LEU A 70 -14.90 7.53 -3.78
C LEU A 70 -13.78 7.66 -4.81
N CYS A 71 -14.09 8.07 -6.04
CA CYS A 71 -13.07 8.34 -7.07
C CYS A 71 -12.10 9.44 -6.64
N VAL A 72 -12.60 10.54 -6.07
CA VAL A 72 -11.77 11.64 -5.56
C VAL A 72 -10.88 11.16 -4.41
N LEU A 73 -11.42 10.41 -3.46
CA LEU A 73 -10.65 9.87 -2.32
C LEU A 73 -9.60 8.86 -2.77
N ALA A 74 -9.92 7.99 -3.72
CA ALA A 74 -8.98 7.03 -4.30
C ALA A 74 -7.86 7.76 -5.06
N ALA A 75 -8.19 8.79 -5.85
CA ALA A 75 -7.20 9.62 -6.52
C ALA A 75 -6.30 10.34 -5.49
N ALA A 76 -6.88 10.93 -4.44
CA ALA A 76 -6.13 11.57 -3.37
C ALA A 76 -5.19 10.58 -2.66
N PHE A 77 -5.65 9.35 -2.40
CA PHE A 77 -4.83 8.28 -1.84
C PHE A 77 -3.62 7.96 -2.74
N VAL A 78 -3.84 7.78 -4.05
CA VAL A 78 -2.78 7.52 -5.02
C VAL A 78 -1.80 8.68 -5.09
N VAL A 79 -2.29 9.92 -5.14
CA VAL A 79 -1.44 11.13 -5.18
C VAL A 79 -0.60 11.25 -3.90
N VAL A 80 -1.20 11.06 -2.73
CA VAL A 80 -0.49 11.07 -1.44
C VAL A 80 0.60 9.99 -1.42
N HIS A 81 0.27 8.78 -1.88
CA HIS A 81 1.23 7.69 -1.98
C HIS A 81 2.38 8.03 -2.93
N TYR A 82 2.06 8.56 -4.11
CA TYR A 82 3.05 8.96 -5.11
C TYR A 82 3.98 10.07 -4.61
N VAL A 83 3.43 11.12 -3.99
CA VAL A 83 4.20 12.24 -3.40
C VAL A 83 5.12 11.73 -2.30
N ALA A 84 4.63 10.83 -1.46
CA ALA A 84 5.43 10.22 -0.41
C ALA A 84 6.60 9.41 -1.00
N VAL A 85 6.34 8.56 -2.01
CA VAL A 85 7.36 7.76 -2.71
C VAL A 85 8.40 8.63 -3.41
N ARG A 86 7.98 9.69 -4.11
CA ARG A 86 8.88 10.65 -4.77
C ARG A 86 9.81 11.35 -3.78
N ARG A 87 9.31 11.68 -2.58
CA ARG A 87 10.10 12.35 -1.54
C ARG A 87 11.03 11.39 -0.79
N SER A 88 10.59 10.17 -0.50
CA SER A 88 11.40 9.20 0.23
C SER A 88 12.44 8.51 -0.66
N ARG A 89 12.33 8.61 -2.01
CA ARG A 89 13.14 7.86 -3.00
C ARG A 89 13.13 6.34 -2.78
N VAL A 90 12.25 5.85 -1.91
CA VAL A 90 12.07 4.43 -1.60
C VAL A 90 10.89 3.96 -2.45
N LEU A 91 11.21 3.47 -3.64
CA LEU A 91 10.49 2.30 -4.12
C LEU A 91 10.89 1.19 -3.16
N ALA A 92 10.04 0.90 -2.18
CA ALA A 92 10.12 -0.38 -1.50
C ALA A 92 9.80 -1.42 -2.57
N TRP A 93 10.84 -1.82 -3.32
CA TRP A 93 10.74 -2.97 -4.19
C TRP A 93 10.33 -4.13 -3.26
N PRO A 94 9.20 -4.82 -3.54
CA PRO A 94 8.85 -5.99 -2.74
C PRO A 94 10.03 -6.94 -2.86
N GLY A 95 10.77 -7.09 -1.76
CA GLY A 95 12.05 -7.76 -1.75
C GLY A 95 11.96 -9.10 -2.47
N ASP A 96 12.94 -9.37 -3.33
CA ASP A 96 13.07 -10.61 -4.08
C ASP A 96 13.31 -11.85 -3.18
N GLY A 97 13.21 -11.70 -1.85
CA GLY A 97 13.51 -12.74 -0.87
C GLY A 97 12.33 -13.33 -0.09
N GLY A 98 11.09 -12.93 -0.38
CA GLY A 98 9.92 -13.45 0.34
C GLY A 98 9.15 -14.51 -0.43
N GLY A 99 8.88 -15.66 0.21
CA GLY A 99 8.07 -16.72 -0.38
C GLY A 99 6.64 -16.23 -0.70
N THR A 100 5.93 -16.91 -1.61
CA THR A 100 4.55 -16.54 -2.00
C THR A 100 3.64 -16.29 -0.81
N TRP A 101 3.82 -17.06 0.27
CA TRP A 101 3.09 -16.89 1.52
C TRP A 101 3.33 -15.55 2.21
N GLU A 102 4.57 -15.08 2.33
CA GLU A 102 4.88 -13.79 2.98
C GLU A 102 4.32 -12.60 2.19
N ARG A 103 4.21 -12.73 0.86
CA ARG A 103 3.57 -11.73 0.01
C ARG A 103 2.05 -11.71 0.18
N LEU A 104 1.44 -12.87 0.44
CA LEU A 104 -0.01 -13.02 0.60
C LEU A 104 -0.49 -12.70 2.01
N THR A 105 0.30 -12.98 3.06
CA THR A 105 -0.04 -12.73 4.46
C THR A 105 -0.63 -11.33 4.70
N PRO A 106 -0.01 -10.21 4.24
CA PRO A 106 -0.58 -8.88 4.49
C PRO A 106 -1.96 -8.69 3.85
N THR A 107 -2.17 -9.25 2.65
CA THR A 107 -3.48 -9.20 1.96
C THR A 107 -4.53 -10.03 2.71
N LEU A 108 -4.16 -11.21 3.19
CA LEU A 108 -5.06 -12.08 3.96
C LEU A 108 -5.44 -11.47 5.31
N VAL A 109 -4.49 -10.84 6.00
CA VAL A 109 -4.75 -10.10 7.23
C VAL A 109 -5.72 -8.93 6.97
N GLN A 110 -5.52 -8.18 5.88
CA GLN A 110 -6.46 -7.12 5.49
C GLN A 110 -7.85 -7.67 5.15
N ALA A 111 -7.94 -8.79 4.41
CA ALA A 111 -9.21 -9.43 4.11
C ALA A 111 -9.93 -9.90 5.38
N ALA A 112 -9.21 -10.49 6.34
CA ALA A 112 -9.75 -10.93 7.62
C ALA A 112 -10.25 -9.75 8.45
N LEU A 113 -9.51 -8.65 8.51
CA LEU A 113 -9.92 -7.43 9.22
C LEU A 113 -11.12 -6.74 8.58
N TYR A 114 -11.16 -6.72 7.24
CA TYR A 114 -12.32 -6.26 6.51
C TYR A 114 -13.56 -7.09 6.88
N GLY A 115 -13.45 -8.42 6.84
CA GLY A 115 -14.50 -9.34 7.26
C GLY A 115 -14.89 -9.20 8.73
N ALA A 116 -13.92 -8.94 9.61
CA ALA A 116 -14.17 -8.74 11.05
C ALA A 116 -15.04 -7.50 11.32
N GLY A 117 -14.84 -6.40 10.58
CA GLY A 117 -15.71 -5.22 10.70
C GLY A 117 -17.15 -5.52 10.32
N TRP A 118 -17.38 -6.43 9.36
CA TRP A 118 -18.72 -6.88 8.97
C TRP A 118 -19.44 -7.71 10.03
N LEU A 119 -18.75 -8.20 11.07
CA LEU A 119 -19.41 -8.84 12.22
C LEU A 119 -20.30 -7.87 13.00
N LEU A 120 -20.13 -6.55 12.83
CA LEU A 120 -21.03 -5.54 13.39
C LEU A 120 -22.28 -5.31 12.52
N ALA A 121 -22.36 -5.88 11.31
CA ALA A 121 -23.50 -5.68 10.43
C ALA A 121 -24.79 -6.37 10.91
N PRO A 122 -24.79 -7.61 11.44
CA PRO A 122 -26.00 -8.24 11.98
C PRO A 122 -26.64 -7.45 13.15
N PRO A 123 -25.90 -6.96 14.17
CA PRO A 123 -26.50 -6.21 15.26
C PRO A 123 -26.76 -4.72 14.97
N LEU A 124 -25.92 -4.06 14.17
CA LEU A 124 -25.91 -2.59 14.04
C LEU A 124 -26.18 -2.09 12.60
N GLY A 125 -26.44 -3.01 11.67
CA GLY A 125 -26.71 -2.69 10.28
C GLY A 125 -25.45 -2.59 9.40
N ARG A 126 -25.67 -2.69 8.09
CA ARG A 126 -24.59 -2.78 7.08
C ARG A 126 -23.68 -1.54 7.02
N THR A 127 -24.20 -0.36 7.34
CA THR A 127 -23.41 0.88 7.43
C THR A 127 -22.43 0.85 8.60
N ALA A 128 -22.84 0.32 9.76
CA ALA A 128 -21.94 0.13 10.90
C ALA A 128 -20.83 -0.88 10.57
N GLY A 129 -21.17 -1.97 9.87
CA GLY A 129 -20.19 -2.92 9.36
C GLY A 129 -19.16 -2.26 8.44
N ALA A 130 -19.60 -1.50 7.44
CA ALA A 130 -18.72 -0.79 6.52
C ALA A 130 -17.81 0.24 7.22
N LEU A 131 -18.35 1.02 8.16
CA LEU A 131 -17.56 1.98 8.94
C LEU A 131 -16.52 1.28 9.81
N ALA A 132 -16.87 0.18 10.47
CA ALA A 132 -15.95 -0.58 11.30
C ALA A 132 -14.84 -1.24 10.46
N SER A 133 -15.19 -1.84 9.32
CA SER A 133 -14.21 -2.40 8.37
C SER A 133 -13.28 -1.32 7.84
N GLY A 134 -13.80 -0.15 7.48
CA GLY A 134 -13.02 1.00 7.05
C GLY A 134 -12.06 1.48 8.14
N ALA A 135 -12.54 1.66 9.37
CA ALA A 135 -11.72 2.09 10.50
C ALA A 135 -10.60 1.08 10.82
N LEU A 136 -10.91 -0.22 10.85
CA LEU A 136 -9.93 -1.29 11.07
C LEU A 136 -8.85 -1.29 9.98
N LEU A 137 -9.25 -1.24 8.71
CA LEU A 137 -8.30 -1.19 7.60
C LEU A 137 -7.44 0.07 7.62
N GLY A 138 -8.04 1.24 7.84
CA GLY A 138 -7.28 2.49 7.98
C GLY A 138 -6.29 2.47 9.13
N ALA A 139 -6.69 1.95 10.30
CA ALA A 139 -5.80 1.76 11.44
C ALA A 139 -4.63 0.83 11.11
N THR A 140 -4.87 -0.25 10.36
CA THR A 140 -3.77 -1.13 9.92
C THR A 140 -2.83 -0.47 8.94
N LEU A 141 -3.33 0.29 7.96
CA LEU A 141 -2.49 1.04 7.04
C LEU A 141 -1.63 2.08 7.75
N TRP A 142 -2.20 2.77 8.75
CA TRP A 142 -1.45 3.69 9.59
C TRP A 142 -0.37 2.95 10.37
N THR A 143 -0.73 1.94 11.16
CA THR A 143 0.21 1.22 12.04
C THR A 143 1.34 0.55 11.26
N GLN A 144 1.06 -0.10 10.13
CA GLN A 144 2.09 -0.66 9.24
C GLN A 144 3.08 0.40 8.76
N THR A 145 2.57 1.56 8.35
CA THR A 145 3.41 2.67 7.87
C THR A 145 4.24 3.28 9.00
N ALA A 146 3.64 3.47 10.18
CA ALA A 146 4.30 4.00 11.36
C ALA A 146 5.39 3.05 11.89
N LEU A 147 5.14 1.74 11.89
CA LEU A 147 6.12 0.72 12.29
C LEU A 147 7.31 0.68 11.33
N HIS A 148 7.05 0.72 10.02
CA HIS A 148 8.11 0.76 9.02
C HIS A 148 9.00 2.00 9.21
N ASP A 149 8.38 3.16 9.42
CA ASP A 149 9.08 4.42 9.64
C ASP A 149 9.86 4.42 10.98
N ALA A 150 9.30 3.88 12.06
CA ALA A 150 9.99 3.73 13.33
C ALA A 150 11.25 2.84 13.21
N ARG A 151 11.16 1.73 12.47
CA ARG A 151 12.30 0.84 12.17
C ARG A 151 13.36 1.54 11.33
N ALA A 152 12.95 2.29 10.29
CA ALA A 152 13.87 3.07 9.46
C ALA A 152 14.65 4.10 10.29
N ARG A 153 13.97 4.81 11.20
CA ARG A 153 14.62 5.77 12.11
C ARG A 153 15.50 5.12 13.16
N ALA A 154 15.15 3.91 13.63
CA ALA A 154 15.99 3.15 14.56
C ALA A 154 17.27 2.67 13.89
N ALA A 155 17.18 2.14 12.67
CA ALA A 155 18.34 1.71 11.88
C ALA A 155 19.33 2.85 11.61
N ARG A 156 18.83 4.06 11.32
CA ARG A 156 19.67 5.25 11.16
C ARG A 156 20.40 5.65 12.43
N ARG A 157 19.68 5.74 13.55
CA ARG A 157 20.29 6.05 14.85
C ARG A 157 21.37 5.05 15.24
N ALA A 158 21.20 3.77 14.91
CA ALA A 158 22.22 2.76 15.14
C ALA A 158 23.46 2.94 14.25
N ALA A 159 23.27 3.35 12.98
CA ALA A 159 24.38 3.64 12.08
C ALA A 159 25.12 4.94 12.39
N ASP A 160 24.43 5.94 12.97
CA ASP A 160 25.04 7.21 13.39
C ASP A 160 25.82 7.08 14.71
N ALA A 161 25.63 5.99 15.46
CA ALA A 161 26.21 5.76 16.80
C ALA A 161 27.40 4.78 16.81
N GLY A 162 27.71 4.13 15.68
CA GLY A 162 28.84 3.22 15.51
C GLY A 162 29.91 3.81 14.61
#